data_AF-A0A091J4D2-F1
#
_entry.id   AF-A0A091J4D2-F1
#
_cell.length_a   1.000
_cell.length_b   1.000
_cell.length_c   1.000
_cell.angle_alpha   90.00
_cell.angle_beta   90.00
_cell.angle_gamma   90.00
#
_symmetry.space_group_name_H-M   'P 1'
#
loop_
_entity.id
_entity.type
_entity.pdbx_description
1 polymer ?
#
loop_
_entity_poly.entity_id
_entity_poly.type
_entity_poly.pdbx_seq_one_letter_code
_entity_poly.pdbx_strand_id
1 'polypeptide(L)'
;MQDGTAAHLTVLSMPATTTNLTVGYVFFPDGRKSGIKWSNASLAEIADDGIIRDEYGVSFTAGGKNFDVSARLDKQACPVVYNGLTGSGVFHECIADFQLNGLTPGWGLVEFYYRDEAAQLVPNLQLGSKA
;
A
#
# COMPACT_ATOMS: atom_id res chain seq x y z
N MET A 1 14.70 -1.10 5.75
CA MET A 1 15.33 0.13 6.25
C MET A 1 16.83 -0.10 6.37
N GLN A 2 17.65 0.96 6.31
CA GLN A 2 19.12 0.82 6.36
C GLN A 2 19.66 0.31 7.70
N ASP A 3 18.91 0.45 8.79
CA ASP A 3 19.25 -0.09 10.12
C ASP A 3 18.98 -1.61 10.24
N GLY A 4 18.47 -2.26 9.18
CA GLY A 4 18.06 -3.67 9.20
C GLY A 4 16.60 -3.89 9.61
N THR A 5 15.87 -2.85 10.01
CA THR A 5 14.43 -2.95 10.29
C THR A 5 13.67 -3.19 8.97
N ALA A 6 12.70 -4.10 8.98
CA ALA A 6 11.76 -4.30 7.88
C ALA A 6 10.33 -4.31 8.43
N ALA A 7 9.41 -3.64 7.74
CA ALA A 7 8.01 -3.54 8.17
C ALA A 7 7.08 -3.86 7.01
N HIS A 8 5.92 -4.41 7.33
CA HIS A 8 4.81 -4.63 6.42
C HIS A 8 3.52 -4.19 7.13
N LEU A 9 2.71 -3.40 6.43
CA LEU A 9 1.41 -2.93 6.88
C LEU A 9 0.42 -3.04 5.72
N THR A 10 -0.71 -3.67 5.96
CA THR A 10 -1.85 -3.71 5.04
C THR A 10 -3.07 -3.19 5.76
N VAL A 11 -3.80 -2.29 5.11
CA VAL A 11 -5.11 -1.81 5.53
C VAL A 11 -6.11 -2.17 4.46
N LEU A 12 -7.23 -2.76 4.88
CA LEU A 12 -8.35 -3.08 4.01
C LEU A 12 -9.60 -2.37 4.53
N SER A 13 -10.36 -1.80 3.61
CA SER A 13 -11.72 -1.32 3.85
C SER A 13 -12.65 -1.93 2.81
N MET A 14 -13.72 -2.57 3.27
CA MET A 14 -14.82 -3.04 2.43
C MET A 14 -16.11 -2.39 2.92
N PRO A 15 -16.52 -1.24 2.34
CA PRO A 15 -17.70 -0.51 2.78
C PRO A 15 -18.97 -1.37 2.79
N ALA A 16 -19.14 -2.23 1.78
CA ALA A 16 -20.29 -3.14 1.65
C ALA A 16 -20.48 -4.08 2.85
N THR A 17 -19.41 -4.38 3.59
CA THR A 17 -19.48 -5.23 4.80
C THR A 17 -19.11 -4.47 6.07
N THR A 18 -18.89 -3.14 5.98
CA THR A 18 -18.37 -2.30 7.08
C THR A 18 -17.07 -2.85 7.70
N THR A 19 -16.33 -3.67 6.94
CA THR A 19 -15.12 -4.32 7.43
C THR A 19 -13.94 -3.38 7.25
N ASN A 20 -13.27 -3.07 8.36
CA ASN A 20 -11.96 -2.44 8.36
C ASN A 20 -10.97 -3.38 9.05
N LEU A 21 -9.85 -3.66 8.38
CA LEU A 21 -8.78 -4.51 8.93
C LEU A 21 -7.44 -3.83 8.76
N THR A 22 -6.67 -3.81 9.85
CA THR A 22 -5.26 -3.41 9.85
C THR A 22 -4.43 -4.60 10.31
N VAL A 23 -3.50 -5.04 9.47
CA VAL A 23 -2.62 -6.18 9.77
C VAL A 23 -1.20 -5.86 9.32
N GLY A 24 -0.22 -6.36 10.06
CA GLY A 24 1.17 -6.13 9.70
C GLY A 24 2.15 -6.62 10.75
N TYR A 25 3.42 -6.43 10.49
CA TYR A 25 4.50 -6.81 11.39
C TYR A 25 5.76 -5.96 11.16
N VAL A 26 6.63 -5.97 12.17
CA VAL A 26 7.99 -5.46 12.11
C VAL A 26 8.96 -6.61 12.37
N PHE A 27 9.94 -6.77 11.49
CA PHE A 27 11.18 -7.49 11.74
C PHE A 27 12.22 -6.51 12.26
N PHE A 28 12.76 -6.81 13.44
CA PHE A 28 13.82 -6.04 14.07
C PHE A 28 15.19 -6.50 13.56
N PRO A 29 16.23 -5.64 13.65
CA PRO A 29 17.59 -6.00 13.23
C PRO A 29 18.17 -7.20 13.98
N ASP A 30 17.66 -7.49 15.19
CA ASP A 30 18.03 -8.66 16.00
C ASP A 30 17.32 -9.95 15.59
N GLY A 31 16.56 -9.94 14.49
CA GLY A 31 15.82 -11.07 13.95
C GLY A 31 14.46 -11.32 14.59
N ARG A 32 14.08 -10.59 15.64
CA ARG A 32 12.74 -10.73 16.24
C ARG A 32 11.66 -10.21 15.30
N LYS A 33 10.47 -10.83 15.37
CA LYS A 33 9.26 -10.38 14.69
C LYS A 33 8.23 -9.92 15.72
N SER A 34 7.52 -8.83 15.45
CA SER A 34 6.34 -8.43 16.24
C SER A 34 5.21 -8.00 15.33
N GLY A 35 4.00 -8.46 15.63
CA GLY A 35 2.80 -7.99 14.94
C GLY A 35 2.46 -6.55 15.31
N ILE A 36 1.92 -5.81 14.35
CA ILE A 36 1.37 -4.48 14.59
C ILE A 36 0.14 -4.60 15.49
N LYS A 37 0.04 -3.73 16.50
CA LYS A 37 -1.07 -3.72 17.47
C LYS A 37 -2.04 -2.57 17.28
N TRP A 38 -1.60 -1.50 16.62
CA TRP A 38 -2.38 -0.31 16.32
C TRP A 38 -1.72 0.45 15.17
N SER A 39 -2.52 1.12 14.35
CA SER A 39 -2.06 2.10 13.35
C SER A 39 -3.11 3.20 13.19
N ASN A 40 -2.67 4.38 12.76
CA ASN A 40 -3.57 5.46 12.32
C ASN A 40 -3.86 5.45 10.82
N ALA A 41 -3.38 4.45 10.06
CA ALA A 41 -3.59 4.40 8.62
C ALA A 41 -5.08 4.43 8.27
N SER A 42 -5.46 5.43 7.47
CA SER A 42 -6.81 5.65 6.99
C SER A 42 -6.80 5.65 5.47
N LEU A 43 -7.51 4.70 4.84
CA LEU A 43 -7.62 4.67 3.38
C LEU A 43 -8.33 5.92 2.84
N ALA A 44 -9.24 6.53 3.60
CA ALA A 44 -9.86 7.79 3.21
C ALA A 44 -8.87 8.97 3.22
N GLU A 45 -7.81 8.92 4.01
CA GLU A 45 -6.80 10.00 4.00
C GLU A 45 -5.73 9.77 2.94
N ILE A 46 -5.40 8.50 2.70
CA ILE A 46 -4.29 8.07 1.83
C ILE A 46 -4.77 7.92 0.38
N ALA A 47 -6.02 7.52 0.13
CA ALA A 47 -6.44 6.95 -1.15
C ALA A 47 -7.94 7.10 -1.51
N ASP A 48 -8.68 8.06 -0.92
CA ASP A 48 -10.17 8.09 -0.92
C ASP A 48 -10.86 7.99 -2.29
N ASP A 49 -10.24 8.46 -3.37
CA ASP A 49 -10.88 8.58 -4.68
C ASP A 49 -10.09 7.92 -5.83
N GLY A 50 -9.27 6.93 -5.52
CA GLY A 50 -8.33 6.38 -6.52
C GLY A 50 -7.16 7.31 -6.83
N ILE A 51 -7.11 8.47 -6.18
CA ILE A 51 -6.03 9.46 -6.35
C ILE A 51 -4.86 9.05 -5.44
N ILE A 52 -3.80 8.59 -6.08
CA ILE A 52 -2.52 8.28 -5.43
C ILE A 52 -1.72 9.58 -5.33
N ARG A 53 -1.54 10.08 -4.10
CA ARG A 53 -0.65 11.19 -3.77
C ARG A 53 0.81 10.77 -3.87
N ASP A 54 1.71 11.75 -3.86
CA ASP A 54 3.16 11.54 -3.97
C ASP A 54 3.81 11.15 -2.65
N GLU A 55 3.18 11.53 -1.55
CA GLU A 55 3.71 11.39 -0.20
C GLU A 55 2.64 10.90 0.77
N TYR A 56 3.04 10.03 1.69
CA TYR A 56 2.18 9.47 2.73
C TYR A 56 2.89 9.41 4.06
N GLY A 57 2.11 9.49 5.13
CA GLY A 57 2.56 9.30 6.50
C GLY A 57 1.65 8.33 7.23
N VAL A 58 2.23 7.41 7.99
CA VAL A 58 1.52 6.50 8.87
C VAL A 58 2.31 6.28 10.15
N SER A 59 1.60 6.18 11.27
CA SER A 59 2.13 5.74 12.54
C SER A 59 1.54 4.37 12.90
N PHE A 60 2.36 3.51 13.50
CA PHE A 60 1.90 2.24 14.04
C PHE A 60 2.73 1.79 15.24
N THR A 61 2.19 0.84 15.99
CA THR A 61 2.87 0.25 17.15
C THR A 61 3.17 -1.23 16.92
N ALA A 62 4.37 -1.67 17.28
CA ALA A 62 4.76 -3.09 17.27
C ALA A 62 5.86 -3.35 18.31
N GLY A 63 5.79 -4.49 19.01
CA GLY A 63 6.82 -4.87 19.99
C GLY A 63 7.01 -3.86 21.13
N GLY A 64 5.96 -3.11 21.50
CA GLY A 64 6.01 -2.07 22.53
C GLY A 64 6.66 -0.75 22.10
N LYS A 65 6.91 -0.56 20.80
CA LYS A 65 7.48 0.67 20.22
C LYS A 65 6.49 1.33 19.27
N ASN A 66 6.59 2.65 19.16
CA ASN A 66 5.92 3.45 18.13
C ASN A 66 6.87 3.65 16.94
N PHE A 67 6.31 3.64 15.75
CA PHE A 67 7.01 3.90 14.50
C PHE A 67 6.22 4.93 13.70
N ASP A 68 6.89 5.97 13.26
CA ASP A 68 6.38 6.95 12.31
C ASP A 68 7.05 6.70 10.97
N VAL A 69 6.27 6.43 9.93
CA VAL A 69 6.76 6.11 8.60
C VAL A 69 6.27 7.16 7.63
N SER A 70 7.18 7.78 6.89
CA SER A 70 6.84 8.54 5.69
C SER A 70 7.28 7.76 4.45
N ALA A 71 6.50 7.89 3.37
CA ALA A 71 6.78 7.31 2.08
C ALA A 71 6.69 8.40 1.01
N ARG A 72 7.61 8.39 0.05
CA ARG A 72 7.57 9.22 -1.17
C ARG A 72 7.67 8.31 -2.37
N LEU A 73 6.67 8.31 -3.24
CA LEU A 73 6.63 7.35 -4.36
C LEU A 73 7.44 7.85 -5.54
N ASP A 74 8.05 6.89 -6.24
CA ASP A 74 8.63 7.10 -7.54
C ASP A 74 7.54 7.00 -8.61
N LYS A 75 7.15 8.15 -9.17
CA LYS A 75 6.12 8.23 -10.23
C LYS A 75 6.50 7.50 -11.50
N GLN A 76 7.78 7.31 -11.77
CA GLN A 76 8.24 6.60 -12.96
C GLN A 76 8.19 5.08 -12.76
N ALA A 77 8.15 4.62 -11.51
CA ALA A 77 8.09 3.23 -11.12
C ALA A 77 6.78 2.90 -10.39
N CYS A 78 5.65 3.31 -10.98
CA CYS A 78 4.32 2.92 -10.51
C CYS A 78 3.42 2.38 -11.65
N PRO A 79 3.64 1.13 -12.11
CA PRO A 79 2.74 0.47 -13.04
C PRO A 79 1.31 0.30 -12.51
N VAL A 80 0.36 0.35 -13.44
CA VAL A 80 -1.05 -0.01 -13.20
C VAL A 80 -1.30 -1.40 -13.76
N VAL A 81 -1.76 -2.31 -12.91
CA VAL A 81 -2.05 -3.71 -13.28
C VAL A 81 -3.54 -3.98 -13.11
N TYR A 82 -4.17 -4.56 -14.13
CA TYR A 82 -5.60 -4.87 -14.10
C TYR A 82 -5.82 -6.36 -13.82
N ASN A 83 -6.78 -6.67 -12.95
CA ASN A 83 -7.17 -8.04 -12.65
C ASN A 83 -8.09 -8.60 -13.75
N GLY A 84 -7.50 -9.27 -14.75
CA GLY A 84 -8.22 -9.85 -15.87
C GLY A 84 -8.50 -8.86 -17.01
N LEU A 85 -9.44 -9.23 -17.89
CA LEU A 85 -9.78 -8.44 -19.09
C LEU A 85 -10.78 -7.31 -18.84
N THR A 86 -11.43 -7.34 -17.67
CA THR A 86 -12.37 -6.32 -17.19
C THR A 86 -11.73 -5.66 -15.97
N GLY A 87 -11.70 -4.33 -15.91
CA GLY A 87 -11.06 -3.53 -14.86
C GLY A 87 -11.70 -3.62 -13.47
N SER A 88 -12.36 -4.73 -13.15
CA SER A 88 -13.00 -5.02 -11.86
C SER A 88 -12.07 -4.97 -10.65
N GLY A 89 -10.77 -5.05 -10.89
CA GLY A 89 -9.72 -4.80 -9.90
C GLY A 89 -8.55 -4.09 -10.56
N VAL A 90 -8.07 -3.03 -9.91
CA VAL A 90 -6.94 -2.23 -10.38
C VAL A 90 -5.90 -2.16 -9.26
N PHE A 91 -4.68 -2.56 -9.57
CA PHE A 91 -3.52 -2.43 -8.71
C PHE A 91 -2.65 -1.29 -9.19
N HIS A 92 -2.12 -0.51 -8.25
CA HIS A 92 -1.05 0.43 -8.48
C HIS A 92 0.13 0.01 -7.63
N GLU A 93 1.17 -0.51 -8.26
CA GLU A 93 2.35 -1.04 -7.59
C GLU A 93 3.48 -0.03 -7.69
N CYS A 94 3.64 0.83 -6.68
CA CYS A 94 4.61 1.91 -6.72
C CYS A 94 5.86 1.58 -5.88
N ILE A 95 7.04 1.79 -6.45
CA ILE A 95 8.29 1.88 -5.65
C ILE A 95 8.27 3.17 -4.84
N ALA A 96 8.75 3.11 -3.60
CA ALA A 96 8.82 4.29 -2.74
C ALA A 96 10.10 4.34 -1.90
N ASP A 97 10.58 5.55 -1.69
CA ASP A 97 11.54 5.88 -0.63
C ASP A 97 10.79 6.01 0.69
N PHE A 98 11.31 5.40 1.75
CA PHE A 98 10.73 5.48 3.09
C PHE A 98 11.67 6.18 4.06
N GLN A 99 11.11 6.89 5.04
CA GLN A 99 11.82 7.22 6.28
C GLN A 99 11.09 6.67 7.50
N LEU A 100 11.85 6.04 8.38
CA LEU A 100 11.39 5.58 9.69
C LEU A 100 11.83 6.60 10.75
N ASN A 101 10.87 7.05 11.55
CA ASN A 101 11.01 8.06 12.60
C ASN A 101 11.72 9.34 12.13
N GLY A 102 11.59 9.69 10.84
CA GLY A 102 12.25 10.85 10.21
C GLY A 102 13.77 10.79 10.14
N LEU A 103 14.38 9.63 10.41
CA LEU A 103 15.83 9.50 10.56
C LEU A 103 16.42 8.38 9.72
N THR A 104 15.77 7.21 9.70
CA THR A 104 16.33 6.03 9.06
C THR A 104 15.73 5.88 7.66
N PRO A 105 16.51 6.06 6.59
CA PRO A 105 16.00 5.88 5.24
C PRO A 105 15.88 4.39 4.87
N GLY A 106 15.09 4.12 3.85
CA GLY A 106 14.89 2.82 3.23
C GLY A 106 14.11 2.94 1.94
N TRP A 107 13.81 1.81 1.32
CA TRP A 107 12.98 1.74 0.12
C TRP A 107 12.11 0.49 0.20
N GLY A 108 11.05 0.47 -0.61
CA GLY A 108 10.13 -0.67 -0.68
C GLY A 108 9.02 -0.44 -1.69
N LEU A 109 7.90 -1.12 -1.46
CA LEU A 109 6.70 -1.07 -2.30
C LEU A 109 5.53 -0.49 -1.51
N VAL A 110 4.74 0.35 -2.18
CA VAL A 110 3.39 0.72 -1.78
C VAL A 110 2.44 0.22 -2.85
N GLU A 111 1.49 -0.62 -2.45
CA GLU A 111 0.47 -1.18 -3.36
C GLU A 111 -0.90 -0.62 -2.97
N PHE A 112 -1.62 -0.11 -3.97
CA PHE A 112 -3.04 0.24 -3.83
C PHE A 112 -3.87 -0.73 -4.66
N TYR A 113 -4.88 -1.33 -4.02
CA TYR A 113 -5.84 -2.18 -4.71
C TYR A 113 -7.24 -1.57 -4.61
N TYR A 114 -7.81 -1.22 -5.77
CA TYR A 114 -9.18 -0.74 -5.89
C TYR A 114 -10.03 -1.82 -6.54
N ARG A 115 -11.16 -2.12 -5.91
CA ARG A 115 -12.19 -3.00 -6.48
C ARG A 115 -13.28 -2.15 -7.09
N ASP A 116 -13.45 -2.24 -8.40
CA ASP A 116 -14.51 -1.54 -9.14
C ASP A 116 -15.63 -2.52 -9.48
N GLU A 117 -16.78 -2.42 -8.79
CA GLU A 117 -17.95 -3.25 -9.11
C GLU A 117 -18.67 -2.82 -10.40
N ALA A 118 -18.46 -1.59 -10.88
CA ALA A 118 -19.03 -1.12 -12.15
C ALA A 118 -18.19 -1.56 -13.37
N ALA A 119 -16.93 -1.98 -13.13
CA ALA A 119 -15.98 -2.61 -14.05
C ALA A 119 -15.98 -2.03 -15.48
N GLN A 120 -15.09 -1.08 -15.76
CA GLN A 120 -14.82 -0.64 -17.13
C GLN A 120 -13.89 -1.60 -17.89
N LEU A 121 -13.98 -1.62 -19.22
CA LEU A 121 -13.02 -2.34 -20.06
C LEU A 121 -11.61 -1.77 -19.86
N VAL A 122 -10.61 -2.65 -19.81
CA VAL A 122 -9.21 -2.24 -19.65
C VAL A 122 -8.83 -1.28 -20.80
N PRO A 123 -8.29 -0.09 -20.50
CA PRO A 123 -7.88 0.86 -21.53
C PRO A 123 -6.88 0.25 -22.51
N ASN A 124 -7.04 0.53 -23.80
CA ASN A 124 -6.18 0.02 -24.89
C ASN A 124 -6.17 -1.51 -25.07
N LEU A 125 -7.12 -2.24 -24.49
CA LEU A 125 -7.29 -3.66 -24.77
C LEU A 125 -7.78 -3.86 -26.21
N GLN A 126 -6.86 -4.11 -27.14
CA GLN A 126 -7.21 -4.60 -28.47
C GLN A 126 -7.51 -6.09 -28.40
N LEU A 127 -8.79 -6.42 -28.22
CA LEU A 127 -9.26 -7.77 -28.48
C LEU A 127 -9.09 -8.02 -29.98
N GLY A 128 -8.18 -8.93 -30.34
CA GLY A 128 -7.99 -9.34 -31.72
C GLY A 128 -9.34 -9.66 -32.35
N SER A 129 -9.63 -9.06 -33.51
CA SER A 129 -10.85 -9.33 -34.26
C SER A 129 -11.00 -10.84 -34.40
N LYS A 130 -12.13 -11.38 -33.92
CA LYS A 130 -12.46 -12.79 -34.13
C LYS A 130 -12.38 -13.07 -35.64
N ALA A 131 -11.56 -14.06 -36.00
CA ALA A 131 -11.54 -14.64 -37.34
C ALA A 131 -12.81 -15.46 -37.59
#